data_AF-A0AAW2KQ85-F1
#
_entry.id   AF-A0AAW2KQ85-F1
#
_cell.length_a   1.000
_cell.length_b   1.000
_cell.length_c   1.000
_cell.angle_alpha   90.00
_cell.angle_beta   90.00
_cell.angle_gamma   90.00
#
_symmetry.space_group_name_H-M   'P 1'
#
loop_
_entity.id
_entity.type
_entity.pdbx_description
1 polymer ?
#
loop_
_entity_poly.entity_id
_entity_poly.type
_entity_poly.pdbx_seq_one_letter_code
_entity_poly.pdbx_strand_id
1 'polypeptide(L)'
;MPSFTVAAAPAVELFEATMSLVNEASKSFTSLLLSLMRSAHWDIAAAVRSIDAASSTSATMNNPTTTATMFTDSIVGANHAKYALESYGESENHQGFDHETFYMDGSLSSILHPDQHRRDCFTQYRDMKAMDPIELLSILPTCSFGNFCFKKYLSIVHPKMEESLFGDLEQRRQVLDGHHPRSQFYGEFLGLAKAVWLLHLLAFSLDPPPSHFEASRGAEFHSQYMESVMRISGNNGGPKVGMSMVVGFPVSPGFKLGNGSIIKARVYLVPKN
;
A
#
# COMPACT_ATOMS: atom_id res chain seq x y z
N MET A 1 -37.17 16.59 7.35
CA MET A 1 -36.41 16.30 6.11
C MET A 1 -36.03 14.84 6.15
N PRO A 2 -36.44 14.00 5.19
CA PRO A 2 -36.15 12.58 5.24
C PRO A 2 -34.65 12.37 5.06
N SER A 3 -34.03 11.69 6.02
CA SER A 3 -32.66 11.20 5.91
C SER A 3 -32.61 10.20 4.76
N PHE A 4 -31.98 10.58 3.66
CA PHE A 4 -31.62 9.63 2.61
C PHE A 4 -30.61 8.65 3.19
N THR A 5 -31.10 7.50 3.63
CA THR A 5 -30.28 6.30 3.83
C THR A 5 -29.87 5.83 2.44
N VAL A 6 -28.84 6.47 1.88
CA VAL A 6 -28.10 5.92 0.73
C VAL A 6 -27.62 4.54 1.18
N ALA A 7 -27.99 3.51 0.43
CA ALA A 7 -27.76 2.13 0.78
C ALA A 7 -26.29 1.91 1.19
N ALA A 8 -26.08 1.40 2.40
CA ALA A 8 -24.73 1.13 2.91
C ALA A 8 -24.02 0.00 2.15
N ALA A 9 -24.76 -0.86 1.44
CA ALA A 9 -24.21 -2.01 0.72
C ALA A 9 -23.37 -1.63 -0.53
N PRO A 10 -23.82 -0.74 -1.45
CA PRO A 10 -23.00 -0.25 -2.55
C PRO A 10 -21.67 0.39 -2.14
N ALA A 11 -21.61 1.01 -0.96
CA ALA A 11 -20.38 1.64 -0.46
C ALA A 11 -19.32 0.60 -0.06
N VAL A 12 -19.73 -0.51 0.56
CA VAL A 12 -18.83 -1.61 0.94
C VAL A 12 -18.24 -2.28 -0.29
N GLU A 13 -19.10 -2.68 -1.23
CA GLU A 13 -18.67 -3.36 -2.47
C GLU A 13 -17.70 -2.48 -3.27
N LEU A 14 -17.97 -1.18 -3.33
CA LEU A 14 -17.09 -0.22 -4.01
C LEU A 14 -15.73 -0.10 -3.31
N PHE A 15 -15.72 -0.12 -1.98
CA PHE A 15 -14.48 -0.06 -1.19
C PHE A 15 -13.68 -1.36 -1.32
N GLU A 16 -14.32 -2.53 -1.22
CA GLU A 16 -13.72 -3.84 -1.47
C GLU A 16 -13.12 -3.95 -2.88
N ALA A 17 -13.86 -3.51 -3.90
CA ALA A 17 -13.37 -3.49 -5.27
C ALA A 17 -12.17 -2.55 -5.42
N THR A 18 -12.19 -1.38 -4.79
CA THR A 18 -11.08 -0.42 -4.85
C THR A 18 -9.85 -0.95 -4.11
N MET A 19 -10.01 -1.59 -2.96
CA MET A 19 -8.90 -2.27 -2.26
C MET A 19 -8.33 -3.43 -3.08
N SER A 20 -9.19 -4.17 -3.81
CA SER A 20 -8.73 -5.21 -4.74
C SER A 20 -7.88 -4.63 -5.87
N LEU A 21 -8.24 -3.45 -6.39
CA LEU A 21 -7.41 -2.75 -7.38
C LEU A 21 -6.04 -2.35 -6.81
N VAL A 22 -5.98 -1.86 -5.57
CA VAL A 22 -4.72 -1.56 -4.88
C VAL A 22 -3.84 -2.82 -4.79
N ASN A 23 -4.42 -3.91 -4.29
CA ASN A 23 -3.70 -5.18 -4.14
C ASN A 23 -3.15 -5.72 -5.48
N GLU A 24 -3.92 -5.64 -6.57
CA GLU A 24 -3.45 -6.12 -7.88
C GLU A 24 -2.39 -5.18 -8.49
N ALA A 25 -2.57 -3.87 -8.40
CA ALA A 25 -1.58 -2.89 -8.87
C ALA A 25 -0.26 -3.02 -8.09
N SER A 26 -0.34 -3.25 -6.78
CA SER A 26 0.81 -3.47 -5.89
C SER A 26 1.57 -4.74 -6.26
N LYS A 27 0.87 -5.85 -6.51
CA LYS A 27 1.47 -7.09 -7.01
C LYS A 27 2.14 -6.90 -8.37
N SER A 28 1.53 -6.14 -9.29
CA SER A 28 2.08 -5.85 -10.62
C SER A 28 3.39 -5.04 -10.50
N PHE A 29 3.33 -3.90 -9.82
CA PHE A 29 4.48 -3.03 -9.57
C PHE A 29 5.63 -3.78 -8.87
N THR A 30 5.32 -4.54 -7.82
CA THR A 30 6.30 -5.35 -7.09
C THR A 30 6.96 -6.40 -7.99
N SER A 31 6.19 -7.03 -8.88
CA SER A 31 6.72 -8.04 -9.80
C SER A 31 7.67 -7.42 -10.82
N LEU A 32 7.37 -6.22 -11.33
CA LEU A 32 8.27 -5.47 -12.19
C LEU A 32 9.55 -5.04 -11.46
N LEU A 33 9.41 -4.47 -10.25
CA LEU A 33 10.54 -4.04 -9.44
C LEU A 33 11.48 -5.22 -9.11
N LEU A 34 10.93 -6.36 -8.69
CA LEU A 34 11.71 -7.57 -8.44
C LEU A 34 12.41 -8.09 -9.70
N SER A 35 11.78 -7.97 -10.88
CA SER A 35 12.41 -8.33 -12.16
C SER A 35 13.61 -7.44 -12.46
N LEU A 36 13.46 -6.12 -12.28
CA LEU A 36 14.55 -5.15 -12.49
C LEU A 36 15.69 -5.36 -11.50
N MET A 37 15.40 -5.61 -10.22
CA MET A 37 16.42 -5.91 -9.20
C MET A 37 17.24 -7.16 -9.58
N ARG A 38 16.60 -8.19 -10.13
CA ARG A 38 17.29 -9.40 -10.61
C ARG A 38 18.18 -9.10 -11.82
N SER A 39 17.68 -8.30 -12.78
CA SER A 39 18.44 -7.86 -13.94
C SER A 39 19.64 -6.98 -13.57
N ALA A 40 19.51 -6.19 -12.50
CA ALA A 40 20.58 -5.39 -11.92
C ALA A 40 21.51 -6.19 -10.98
N HIS A 41 21.35 -7.52 -10.90
CA HIS A 41 22.16 -8.41 -10.07
C HIS A 41 22.17 -8.07 -8.57
N TRP A 42 21.06 -7.56 -8.05
CA TRP A 42 20.94 -7.28 -6.61
C TRP A 42 21.00 -8.56 -5.78
N ASP A 43 21.65 -8.48 -4.62
CA ASP A 43 21.42 -9.44 -3.53
C ASP A 43 20.04 -9.15 -2.93
N ILE A 44 19.03 -9.86 -3.43
CA ILE A 44 17.64 -9.72 -3.00
C ILE A 44 17.49 -10.01 -1.50
N ALA A 45 18.25 -10.96 -0.94
CA ALA A 45 18.17 -11.27 0.47
C ALA A 45 18.73 -10.12 1.33
N ALA A 46 19.82 -9.48 0.88
CA ALA A 46 20.35 -8.28 1.53
C ALA A 46 19.37 -7.10 1.45
N ALA A 47 18.73 -6.89 0.30
CA ALA A 47 17.73 -5.84 0.13
C ALA A 47 16.55 -6.02 1.10
N VAL A 48 16.01 -7.24 1.22
CA VAL A 48 14.93 -7.56 2.16
C VAL A 48 15.35 -7.33 3.61
N ARG A 49 16.55 -7.77 4.02
CA ARG A 49 17.07 -7.49 5.37
C ARG A 49 17.16 -5.99 5.66
N SER A 50 17.52 -5.19 4.65
CA SER A 50 17.59 -3.74 4.78
C SER A 50 16.22 -3.10 4.95
N ILE A 51 15.19 -3.59 4.25
CA ILE A 51 13.79 -3.19 4.42
C ILE A 51 13.33 -3.53 5.85
N ASP A 52 13.54 -4.78 6.29
CA ASP A 52 13.17 -5.23 7.63
C ASP A 52 13.83 -4.40 8.74
N ALA A 53 15.10 -4.04 8.57
CA ALA A 53 15.83 -3.20 9.51
C ALA A 53 15.23 -1.80 9.62
N ALA A 54 14.87 -1.17 8.49
CA ALA A 54 14.24 0.14 8.47
C ALA A 54 12.85 0.13 9.13
N SER A 55 12.04 -0.91 8.88
CA SER A 55 10.72 -1.05 9.50
C SER A 55 10.77 -1.38 10.99
N SER A 56 11.90 -1.90 11.50
CA SER A 56 12.05 -2.24 12.92
C SER A 56 12.48 -1.05 13.78
N THR A 57 13.10 -0.02 13.21
CA THR A 57 13.55 1.17 13.94
C THR A 57 12.43 2.11 14.39
N SER A 58 11.21 1.96 13.85
CA SER A 58 10.01 2.72 14.26
C SER A 58 9.23 2.07 15.42
N ALA A 59 9.53 0.82 15.78
CA ALA A 59 9.01 0.16 16.97
C ALA A 59 10.01 0.32 18.12
N THR A 60 9.61 1.04 19.16
CA THR A 60 10.41 1.34 20.35
C THR A 60 11.08 0.09 20.93
N MET A 61 12.36 0.27 21.30
CA MET A 61 13.19 -0.65 22.07
C MET A 61 12.39 -1.41 23.12
N ASN A 62 12.25 -2.73 22.95
CA ASN A 62 12.22 -3.67 24.05
C ASN A 62 12.64 -5.06 23.55
N ASN A 63 13.83 -5.45 24.01
CA ASN A 63 14.44 -6.78 23.99
C ASN A 63 15.29 -7.18 22.76
N PRO A 64 16.63 -7.07 22.84
CA PRO A 64 17.53 -7.55 21.80
C PRO A 64 17.80 -9.04 21.99
N THR A 65 16.80 -9.89 21.78
CA THR A 65 17.05 -11.33 21.62
C THR A 65 16.02 -11.93 20.68
N THR A 66 16.28 -11.92 19.38
CA THR A 66 15.70 -12.93 18.49
C THR A 66 16.57 -13.08 17.27
N THR A 67 17.35 -14.16 17.30
CA THR A 67 18.15 -14.71 16.23
C THR A 67 17.25 -14.95 15.00
N ALA A 68 17.19 -13.97 14.10
CA ALA A 68 16.50 -14.03 12.82
C ALA A 68 17.21 -14.95 11.80
N THR A 69 17.95 -15.97 12.26
CA THR A 69 19.03 -16.60 11.48
C THR A 69 18.83 -18.07 11.15
N MET A 70 17.67 -18.71 11.38
CA MET A 70 17.55 -20.16 11.13
C MET A 70 16.27 -20.68 10.48
N PHE A 71 15.41 -19.84 9.88
CA PHE A 71 14.22 -20.32 9.16
C PHE A 71 14.07 -19.83 7.73
N THR A 72 15.05 -19.08 7.21
CA THR A 72 14.94 -18.41 5.89
C THR A 72 14.99 -19.35 4.69
N ASP A 73 15.52 -20.57 4.81
CA ASP A 73 15.98 -21.27 3.60
C ASP A 73 15.12 -22.44 3.10
N SER A 74 14.15 -22.97 3.85
CA SER A 74 13.46 -24.19 3.37
C SER A 74 11.94 -24.24 3.44
N ILE A 75 11.26 -23.34 4.18
CA ILE A 75 9.79 -23.37 4.32
C ILE A 75 9.15 -22.00 4.04
N VAL A 76 9.91 -20.92 4.25
CA VAL A 76 9.47 -19.52 4.22
C VAL A 76 9.59 -18.89 2.80
N GLY A 77 10.16 -19.66 1.86
CA GLY A 77 9.80 -19.68 0.43
C GLY A 77 10.32 -18.52 -0.44
N ALA A 78 10.60 -18.83 -1.71
CA ALA A 78 11.02 -17.88 -2.75
C ALA A 78 10.14 -16.62 -2.92
N ASN A 79 8.97 -16.59 -2.27
CA ASN A 79 8.03 -15.48 -2.26
C ASN A 79 8.21 -14.50 -1.09
N HIS A 80 9.03 -14.81 -0.06
CA HIS A 80 9.28 -13.89 1.06
C HIS A 80 9.76 -12.52 0.57
N ALA A 81 10.75 -12.51 -0.33
CA ALA A 81 11.27 -11.28 -0.92
C ALA A 81 10.21 -10.49 -1.69
N LYS A 82 9.31 -11.19 -2.40
CA LYS A 82 8.19 -10.56 -3.10
C LYS A 82 7.28 -9.84 -2.11
N TYR A 83 6.86 -10.49 -1.03
CA TYR A 83 5.95 -9.89 -0.07
C TYR A 83 6.60 -8.79 0.78
N ALA A 84 7.89 -8.91 1.09
CA ALA A 84 8.63 -7.85 1.78
C ALA A 84 8.74 -6.58 0.92
N LEU A 85 8.97 -6.75 -0.38
CA LEU A 85 8.98 -5.64 -1.33
C LEU A 85 7.59 -5.04 -1.55
N GLU A 86 6.55 -5.88 -1.62
CA GLU A 86 5.15 -5.45 -1.68
C GLU A 86 4.80 -4.62 -0.43
N SER A 87 5.15 -5.11 0.76
CA SER A 87 5.00 -4.42 2.03
C SER A 87 5.68 -3.04 2.05
N TYR A 88 6.91 -2.95 1.53
CA TYR A 88 7.64 -1.68 1.40
C TYR A 88 6.88 -0.68 0.53
N GLY A 89 6.46 -1.09 -0.68
CA GLY A 89 5.72 -0.22 -1.59
C GLY A 89 4.36 0.20 -1.05
N GLU A 90 3.65 -0.69 -0.36
CA GLU A 90 2.36 -0.44 0.27
C GLU A 90 2.48 0.56 1.43
N SER A 91 3.45 0.37 2.31
CA SER A 91 3.70 1.26 3.45
C SER A 91 4.02 2.68 3.00
N GLU A 92 4.91 2.84 2.01
CA GLU A 92 5.27 4.13 1.46
C GLU A 92 4.08 4.81 0.74
N ASN A 93 3.30 4.07 -0.05
CA ASN A 93 2.14 4.63 -0.73
C ASN A 93 1.02 5.07 0.23
N HIS A 94 0.80 4.31 1.31
CA HIS A 94 -0.23 4.62 2.31
C HIS A 94 0.25 5.60 3.40
N GLN A 95 1.51 6.01 3.40
CA GLN A 95 2.00 7.00 4.36
C GLN A 95 1.15 8.30 4.29
N GLY A 96 0.55 8.69 5.40
CA GLY A 96 -0.31 9.87 5.50
C GLY A 96 -1.77 9.64 5.09
N PHE A 97 -2.19 8.39 4.86
CA PHE A 97 -3.56 8.07 4.44
C PHE A 97 -4.66 8.64 5.36
N ASP A 98 -4.38 8.76 6.67
CA ASP A 98 -5.32 9.31 7.65
C ASP A 98 -5.57 10.83 7.51
N HIS A 99 -4.76 11.54 6.71
CA HIS A 99 -4.95 12.97 6.43
C HIS A 99 -5.69 13.18 5.11
N GLU A 100 -6.61 14.15 5.06
CA GLU A 100 -7.46 14.46 3.89
C GLU A 100 -6.69 14.82 2.60
N THR A 101 -5.39 15.07 2.70
CA THR A 101 -4.50 15.41 1.59
C THR A 101 -3.15 14.72 1.69
N PHE A 102 -3.01 13.61 2.44
CA PHE A 102 -1.71 12.95 2.67
C PHE A 102 -0.62 13.87 3.25
N TYR A 103 -1.02 14.86 4.07
CA TYR A 103 -0.14 15.94 4.56
C TYR A 103 0.56 16.71 3.44
N MET A 104 -0.03 16.75 2.23
CA MET A 104 0.59 17.45 1.11
C MET A 104 0.47 18.96 1.22
N ASP A 105 -0.62 19.42 1.84
CA ASP A 105 -0.94 20.79 2.15
C ASP A 105 -1.53 20.90 3.56
N GLY A 106 -1.85 22.12 3.99
CA GLY A 106 -2.52 22.40 5.26
C GLY A 106 -4.04 22.48 5.15
N SER A 107 -4.66 21.76 4.20
CA SER A 107 -6.12 21.78 4.04
C SER A 107 -6.82 21.21 5.29
N LEU A 108 -7.95 21.82 5.65
CA LEU A 108 -8.83 21.41 6.75
C LEU A 108 -10.29 21.31 6.27
N SER A 109 -10.48 20.97 4.99
CA SER A 109 -11.77 21.03 4.31
C SER A 109 -12.79 20.04 4.88
N SER A 110 -12.35 18.86 5.31
CA SER A 110 -13.15 17.86 6.01
C SER A 110 -13.67 18.35 7.35
N ILE A 111 -12.95 19.28 8.00
CA ILE A 111 -13.35 19.87 9.29
C ILE A 111 -14.26 21.08 9.07
N LEU A 112 -13.89 21.96 8.13
CA LEU A 112 -14.61 23.21 7.88
C LEU A 112 -15.93 22.98 7.14
N HIS A 113 -15.95 22.07 6.16
CA HIS A 113 -17.07 21.81 5.27
C HIS A 113 -17.27 20.30 4.99
N PRO A 114 -17.58 19.48 6.02
CA PRO A 114 -17.57 18.02 5.92
C PRO A 114 -18.45 17.46 4.80
N ASP A 115 -19.70 17.93 4.68
CA ASP A 115 -20.62 17.42 3.66
C ASP A 115 -20.21 17.77 2.23
N GLN A 116 -19.62 18.95 2.04
CA GLN A 116 -19.13 19.37 0.72
C GLN A 116 -17.87 18.58 0.37
N HIS A 117 -16.93 18.47 1.31
CA HIS A 117 -15.71 17.68 1.14
C HIS A 117 -16.03 16.23 0.73
N ARG A 118 -16.97 15.56 1.42
CA ARG A 118 -17.38 14.19 1.07
C ARG A 118 -17.92 14.07 -0.36
N ARG A 119 -18.77 15.02 -0.79
CA ARG A 119 -19.32 15.05 -2.16
C ARG A 119 -18.22 15.29 -3.20
N ASP A 120 -17.29 16.18 -2.89
CA ASP A 120 -16.16 16.49 -3.78
C ASP A 120 -15.24 15.29 -3.91
N CYS A 121 -14.92 14.59 -2.81
CA CYS A 121 -14.15 13.35 -2.81
C CYS A 121 -14.83 12.27 -3.67
N PHE A 122 -16.14 12.06 -3.53
CA PHE A 122 -16.86 11.07 -4.34
C PHE A 122 -16.90 11.44 -5.83
N THR A 123 -17.07 12.74 -6.13
CA THR A 123 -17.05 13.24 -7.51
C THR A 123 -15.67 13.02 -8.13
N GLN A 124 -14.60 13.42 -7.43
CA GLN A 124 -13.23 13.19 -7.85
C GLN A 124 -12.91 11.70 -8.00
N TYR A 125 -13.43 10.83 -7.13
CA TYR A 125 -13.27 9.37 -7.25
C TYR A 125 -13.83 8.88 -8.58
N ARG A 126 -15.07 9.29 -8.91
CA ARG A 126 -15.74 8.87 -10.15
C ARG A 126 -15.00 9.36 -11.38
N ASP A 127 -14.59 10.63 -11.39
CA ASP A 127 -13.90 11.23 -12.52
C ASP A 127 -12.52 10.59 -12.73
N MET A 128 -11.74 10.47 -11.65
CA MET A 128 -10.41 9.85 -11.69
C MET A 128 -10.47 8.37 -12.09
N LYS A 129 -11.49 7.62 -11.65
CA LYS A 129 -11.64 6.21 -12.01
C LYS A 129 -11.73 6.01 -13.52
N ALA A 130 -12.38 6.94 -14.24
CA ALA A 130 -12.59 6.87 -15.68
C ALA A 130 -11.40 7.38 -16.52
N MET A 131 -10.45 8.11 -15.94
CA MET A 131 -9.32 8.70 -16.66
C MET A 131 -8.07 7.83 -16.63
N ASP A 132 -7.29 7.78 -17.71
CA ASP A 132 -5.95 7.19 -17.67
C ASP A 132 -4.97 8.13 -16.91
N PRO A 133 -4.16 7.63 -15.96
CA PRO A 133 -3.28 8.51 -15.17
C PRO A 133 -2.17 9.15 -16.02
N ILE A 134 -1.70 8.52 -17.09
CA ILE A 134 -0.68 9.09 -17.97
C ILE A 134 -1.30 10.21 -18.81
N GLU A 135 -2.51 10.01 -19.35
CA GLU A 135 -3.24 11.04 -20.08
C GLU A 135 -3.53 12.26 -19.18
N LEU A 136 -4.04 12.03 -17.96
CA LEU A 136 -4.33 13.11 -17.02
C LEU A 136 -3.08 13.96 -16.73
N LEU A 137 -1.96 13.30 -16.41
CA LEU A 137 -0.73 13.98 -16.03
C LEU A 137 -0.01 14.62 -17.24
N SER A 138 -0.39 14.25 -18.47
CA SER A 138 0.07 14.96 -19.67
C SER A 138 -0.59 16.33 -19.86
N ILE A 139 -1.78 16.53 -19.27
CA ILE A 139 -2.56 17.78 -19.36
C ILE A 139 -2.37 18.61 -18.09
N LEU A 140 -2.41 17.98 -16.92
CA LEU A 140 -2.36 18.63 -15.60
C LEU A 140 -1.27 17.99 -14.71
N PRO A 141 0.02 18.17 -15.04
CA PRO A 141 1.12 17.51 -14.31
C PRO A 141 1.20 17.93 -12.83
N THR A 142 0.79 19.15 -12.48
CA THR A 142 0.92 19.67 -11.11
C THR A 142 -0.40 19.66 -10.32
N CYS A 143 -1.40 18.89 -10.75
CA CYS A 143 -2.63 18.71 -9.97
C CYS A 143 -2.36 17.96 -8.65
N SER A 144 -3.36 17.88 -7.75
CA SER A 144 -3.20 17.19 -6.46
C SER A 144 -2.72 15.74 -6.61
N PHE A 145 -3.24 15.02 -7.60
CA PHE A 145 -2.78 13.66 -7.91
C PHE A 145 -1.33 13.63 -8.45
N GLY A 146 -0.94 14.60 -9.27
CA GLY A 146 0.43 14.73 -9.75
C GLY A 146 1.42 15.02 -8.62
N ASN A 147 1.07 15.92 -7.69
CA ASN A 147 1.87 16.20 -6.49
C ASN A 147 1.96 14.99 -5.56
N PHE A 148 0.87 14.22 -5.45
CA PHE A 148 0.88 12.93 -4.75
C PHE A 148 1.88 11.96 -5.40
N CYS A 149 1.80 11.78 -6.71
CA CYS A 149 2.72 10.93 -7.47
C CYS A 149 4.18 11.37 -7.32
N PHE A 150 4.45 12.67 -7.38
CA PHE A 150 5.78 13.25 -7.14
C PHE A 150 6.34 12.83 -5.78
N LYS A 151 5.58 13.05 -4.70
CA LYS A 151 6.01 12.72 -3.34
C LYS A 151 6.21 11.22 -3.15
N LYS A 152 5.27 10.40 -3.60
CA LYS A 152 5.32 8.94 -3.45
C LYS A 152 6.43 8.30 -4.27
N TYR A 153 6.67 8.75 -5.49
CA TYR A 153 7.76 8.24 -6.29
C TYR A 153 9.11 8.46 -5.60
N LEU A 154 9.34 9.68 -5.07
CA LEU A 154 10.60 10.01 -4.40
C LEU A 154 10.80 9.29 -3.07
N SER A 155 9.72 8.87 -2.39
CA SER A 155 9.80 8.09 -1.14
C SER A 155 10.05 6.59 -1.40
N ILE A 156 9.46 6.04 -2.47
CA ILE A 156 9.59 4.62 -2.85
C ILE A 156 10.89 4.33 -3.60
N VAL A 157 11.33 5.26 -4.45
CA VAL A 157 12.46 5.03 -5.35
C VAL A 157 13.62 5.91 -4.94
N HIS A 158 14.55 5.32 -4.20
CA HIS A 158 15.78 5.99 -3.77
C HIS A 158 16.74 6.22 -4.97
N PRO A 159 17.52 7.31 -5.04
CA PRO A 159 18.46 7.55 -6.15
C PRO A 159 19.38 6.36 -6.46
N LYS A 160 19.95 5.72 -5.44
CA LYS A 160 20.78 4.50 -5.61
C LYS A 160 20.00 3.32 -6.19
N MET A 161 18.71 3.21 -5.87
CA MET A 161 17.86 2.19 -6.47
C MET A 161 17.73 2.48 -7.96
N GLU A 162 17.38 3.72 -8.29
CA GLU A 162 17.18 4.15 -9.67
C GLU A 162 18.43 3.97 -10.55
N GLU A 163 19.58 4.48 -10.10
CA GLU A 163 20.86 4.34 -10.80
C GLU A 163 21.21 2.87 -11.03
N SER A 164 20.93 2.00 -10.07
CA SER A 164 21.20 0.57 -10.23
C SER A 164 20.20 -0.15 -11.14
N LEU A 165 18.92 0.24 -11.15
CA LEU A 165 17.88 -0.42 -11.95
C LEU A 165 17.88 0.06 -13.40
N PHE A 166 18.19 1.33 -13.65
CA PHE A 166 18.09 1.96 -14.97
C PHE A 166 19.44 2.37 -15.56
N GLY A 167 20.50 2.46 -14.76
CA GLY A 167 21.83 2.89 -15.20
C GLY A 167 22.03 4.40 -15.23
N ASP A 168 20.99 5.18 -14.92
CA ASP A 168 21.02 6.64 -14.85
C ASP A 168 19.96 7.18 -13.87
N LEU A 169 19.86 8.52 -13.77
CA LEU A 169 18.89 9.23 -12.93
C LEU A 169 17.96 10.14 -13.78
N GLU A 170 17.80 9.85 -15.07
CA GLU A 170 17.04 10.70 -15.98
C GLU A 170 15.55 10.73 -15.60
N GLN A 171 15.01 9.59 -15.16
CA GLN A 171 13.64 9.50 -14.68
C GLN A 171 13.43 10.37 -13.43
N ARG A 172 14.35 10.34 -12.46
CA ARG A 172 14.33 11.16 -11.26
C ARG A 172 14.39 12.63 -11.60
N ARG A 173 15.28 13.01 -12.52
CA ARG A 173 15.44 14.40 -12.95
C ARG A 173 14.13 14.93 -13.53
N GLN A 174 13.46 14.15 -14.38
CA GLN A 174 12.14 14.50 -14.90
C GLN A 174 11.12 14.70 -13.76
N VAL A 175 11.06 13.78 -12.80
CA VAL A 175 10.15 13.91 -11.63
C VAL A 175 10.49 15.15 -10.80
N LEU A 176 11.77 15.42 -10.53
CA LEU A 176 12.23 16.62 -9.80
C LEU A 176 11.87 17.92 -10.52
N ASP A 177 11.87 17.91 -11.86
CA ASP A 177 11.46 19.04 -12.69
C ASP A 177 9.92 19.17 -12.80
N GLY A 178 9.15 18.33 -12.10
CA GLY A 178 7.69 18.34 -12.11
C GLY A 178 7.05 17.64 -13.32
N HIS A 179 7.84 16.88 -14.10
CA HIS A 179 7.35 16.08 -15.21
C HIS A 179 7.01 14.65 -14.78
N HIS A 180 6.21 13.99 -15.60
CA HIS A 180 5.84 12.58 -15.42
C HIS A 180 6.45 11.72 -16.53
N PRO A 181 7.45 10.87 -16.19
CA PRO A 181 8.10 9.97 -17.14
C PRO A 181 7.11 9.01 -17.83
N ARG A 182 7.42 8.63 -19.08
CA ARG A 182 6.63 7.64 -19.86
C ARG A 182 7.24 6.24 -19.88
N SER A 183 8.14 5.95 -18.96
CA SER A 183 8.75 4.61 -18.87
C SER A 183 7.71 3.58 -18.40
N GLN A 184 7.95 2.31 -18.71
CA GLN A 184 7.13 1.21 -18.21
C GLN A 184 7.08 1.19 -16.67
N PHE A 185 8.23 1.43 -16.03
CA PHE A 185 8.32 1.44 -14.58
C PHE A 185 7.48 2.55 -13.94
N TYR A 186 7.55 3.76 -14.50
CA TYR A 186 6.75 4.88 -14.01
C TYR A 186 5.26 4.64 -14.27
N GLY A 187 4.90 4.01 -15.40
CA GLY A 187 3.51 3.61 -15.69
C GLY A 187 2.93 2.63 -14.67
N GLU A 188 3.66 1.57 -14.29
CA GLU A 188 3.24 0.64 -13.23
C GLU A 188 3.13 1.34 -11.87
N PHE A 189 4.07 2.24 -11.55
CA PHE A 189 4.00 3.06 -10.35
C PHE A 189 2.74 3.95 -10.35
N LEU A 190 2.42 4.62 -11.47
CA LEU A 190 1.21 5.44 -11.59
C LEU A 190 -0.06 4.62 -11.41
N GLY A 191 -0.09 3.37 -11.90
CA GLY A 191 -1.19 2.44 -11.67
C GLY A 191 -1.44 2.19 -10.18
N LEU A 192 -0.38 1.90 -9.43
CA LEU A 192 -0.45 1.74 -7.97
C LEU A 192 -0.85 3.03 -7.26
N ALA A 193 -0.18 4.14 -7.58
CA ALA A 193 -0.47 5.45 -6.99
C ALA A 193 -1.94 5.87 -7.22
N LYS A 194 -2.47 5.66 -8.43
CA LYS A 194 -3.87 5.92 -8.76
C LYS A 194 -4.82 5.05 -7.93
N ALA A 195 -4.53 3.76 -7.77
CA ALA A 195 -5.39 2.87 -6.99
C ALA A 195 -5.48 3.33 -5.52
N VAL A 196 -4.35 3.72 -4.92
CA VAL A 196 -4.31 4.25 -3.54
C VAL A 196 -5.00 5.60 -3.44
N TRP A 197 -4.81 6.48 -4.42
CA TRP A 197 -5.51 7.77 -4.50
C TRP A 197 -7.03 7.59 -4.58
N LEU A 198 -7.52 6.65 -5.38
CA LEU A 198 -8.94 6.31 -5.46
C LEU A 198 -9.47 5.76 -4.13
N LEU A 199 -8.70 4.89 -3.45
CA LEU A 199 -9.08 4.36 -2.14
C LEU A 199 -9.23 5.48 -1.10
N HIS A 200 -8.32 6.45 -1.13
CA HIS A 200 -8.32 7.60 -0.24
C HIS A 200 -9.52 8.53 -0.49
N LEU A 201 -9.76 8.92 -1.75
CA LEU A 201 -10.95 9.69 -2.12
C LEU A 201 -12.24 8.98 -1.69
N LEU A 202 -12.31 7.66 -1.86
CA LEU A 202 -13.46 6.89 -1.43
C LEU A 202 -13.59 6.89 0.10
N ALA A 203 -12.50 6.69 0.85
CA ALA A 203 -12.50 6.72 2.31
C ALA A 203 -13.05 8.05 2.86
N PHE A 204 -12.58 9.18 2.32
CA PHE A 204 -13.02 10.52 2.72
C PHE A 204 -14.39 10.93 2.16
N SER A 205 -15.00 10.12 1.29
CA SER A 205 -16.39 10.33 0.85
C SER A 205 -17.44 9.69 1.76
N LEU A 206 -17.03 8.74 2.61
CA LEU A 206 -17.92 7.97 3.48
C LEU A 206 -18.17 8.68 4.82
N ASP A 207 -19.27 8.33 5.46
CA ASP A 207 -19.65 8.84 6.78
C ASP A 207 -20.27 7.71 7.63
N PRO A 208 -19.61 7.31 8.73
CA PRO A 208 -18.27 7.76 9.14
C PRO A 208 -17.18 7.29 8.15
N PRO A 209 -16.03 7.99 8.06
CA PRO A 209 -14.87 7.52 7.33
C PRO A 209 -14.40 6.15 7.85
N PRO A 210 -13.90 5.24 6.99
CA PRO A 210 -13.36 3.96 7.45
C PRO A 210 -12.17 4.15 8.38
N SER A 211 -12.08 3.34 9.43
CA SER A 211 -10.88 3.28 10.27
C SER A 211 -9.82 2.39 9.64
N HIS A 212 -8.69 2.97 9.26
CA HIS A 212 -7.48 2.27 8.84
C HIS A 212 -6.85 1.52 10.02
N PHE A 213 -6.30 0.33 9.76
CA PHE A 213 -5.47 -0.38 10.72
C PHE A 213 -4.40 -1.22 10.02
N GLU A 214 -3.27 -1.41 10.69
CA GLU A 214 -2.17 -2.25 10.23
C GLU A 214 -1.80 -3.29 11.28
N ALA A 215 -1.37 -4.46 10.81
CA ALA A 215 -0.92 -5.52 11.69
C ALA A 215 0.51 -5.24 12.17
N SER A 216 0.73 -5.32 13.49
CA SER A 216 2.06 -5.18 14.07
C SER A 216 2.87 -6.48 13.94
N ARG A 217 4.17 -6.36 13.69
CA ARG A 217 5.10 -7.49 13.75
C ARG A 217 5.03 -8.16 15.13
N GLY A 218 4.93 -9.49 15.15
CA GLY A 218 4.78 -10.30 16.36
C GLY A 218 3.34 -10.46 16.86
N ALA A 219 2.36 -9.74 16.30
CA ALA A 219 0.95 -9.88 16.69
C ALA A 219 0.41 -11.27 16.35
N GLU A 220 -0.54 -11.75 17.15
CA GLU A 220 -1.23 -13.01 16.87
C GLU A 220 -2.13 -12.86 15.64
N PHE A 221 -2.21 -13.92 14.83
CA PHE A 221 -3.06 -13.92 13.65
C PHE A 221 -4.54 -14.02 14.04
N HIS A 222 -5.32 -13.01 13.65
CA HIS A 222 -6.78 -13.01 13.82
C HIS A 222 -7.49 -13.04 12.46
N SER A 223 -8.05 -14.19 12.10
CA SER A 223 -8.70 -14.41 10.79
C SER A 223 -9.91 -13.51 10.50
N GLN A 224 -10.47 -12.86 11.53
CA GLN A 224 -11.54 -11.87 11.39
C GLN A 224 -11.02 -10.54 10.80
N TYR A 225 -9.78 -10.14 11.12
CA TYR A 225 -9.19 -8.86 10.72
C TYR A 225 -8.03 -9.01 9.73
N MET A 226 -7.50 -10.23 9.59
CA MET A 226 -6.30 -10.50 8.83
C MET A 226 -6.50 -11.66 7.86
N GLU A 227 -5.84 -11.58 6.72
CA GLU A 227 -5.68 -12.69 5.78
C GLU A 227 -4.21 -12.93 5.47
N SER A 228 -3.82 -14.20 5.36
CA SER A 228 -2.42 -14.52 5.02
C SER A 228 -2.21 -14.41 3.52
N VAL A 229 -1.13 -13.74 3.12
CA VAL A 229 -0.69 -13.73 1.71
C VAL A 229 -0.09 -15.06 1.28
N MET A 230 0.30 -15.90 2.25
CA MET A 230 0.82 -17.24 1.99
C MET A 230 -0.32 -18.26 2.01
N ARG A 231 -0.31 -19.19 1.06
CA ARG A 231 -1.16 -20.38 1.15
C ARG A 231 -0.58 -21.34 2.19
N ILE A 232 -0.90 -21.13 3.45
CA ILE A 232 -0.63 -22.14 4.48
C ILE A 232 -1.61 -23.28 4.21
N SER A 233 -1.11 -24.49 3.93
CA SER A 233 -1.94 -25.67 3.60
C SER A 233 -2.78 -26.10 4.81
N GLY A 234 -3.92 -25.44 5.00
CA GLY A 234 -5.12 -25.88 5.68
C GLY A 234 -6.28 -25.35 4.85
N ASN A 235 -7.37 -26.12 4.69
CA ASN A 235 -8.41 -25.97 3.66
C ASN A 235 -8.96 -24.55 3.35
N ASN A 236 -8.71 -23.54 4.19
CA ASN A 236 -9.20 -22.17 4.05
C ASN A 236 -8.11 -21.08 4.22
N GLY A 237 -6.82 -21.38 3.98
CA GLY A 237 -5.74 -20.38 4.09
C GLY A 237 -5.36 -19.98 5.52
N GLY A 238 -5.83 -20.73 6.52
CA GLY A 238 -5.41 -20.60 7.92
C GLY A 238 -4.18 -21.46 8.25
N PRO A 239 -3.51 -21.21 9.38
CA PRO A 239 -2.43 -22.05 9.89
C PRO A 239 -2.83 -23.53 9.96
N LYS A 240 -1.90 -24.45 9.68
CA LYS A 240 -2.10 -25.88 9.97
C LYS A 240 -2.44 -26.05 11.44
N VAL A 241 -3.47 -26.84 11.73
CA VAL A 241 -3.88 -27.20 13.10
C VAL A 241 -2.63 -27.67 13.88
N GLY A 242 -2.25 -26.93 14.92
CA GLY A 242 -1.10 -27.24 15.79
C GLY A 242 0.12 -26.32 15.68
N MET A 243 0.20 -25.40 14.70
CA MET A 243 1.27 -24.39 14.64
C MET A 243 0.74 -23.01 15.03
N SER A 244 1.27 -22.43 16.12
CA SER A 244 1.03 -21.03 16.44
C SER A 244 1.80 -20.15 15.45
N MET A 245 1.11 -19.24 14.78
CA MET A 245 1.68 -18.31 13.81
C MET A 245 1.47 -16.88 14.30
N VAL A 246 2.47 -16.04 14.08
CA VAL A 246 2.42 -14.59 14.34
C VAL A 246 2.68 -13.83 13.07
N VAL A 247 2.30 -12.55 13.06
CA VAL A 247 2.58 -11.63 11.95
C VAL A 247 4.09 -11.41 11.86
N GLY A 248 4.69 -11.81 10.74
CA GLY A 248 6.07 -11.45 10.40
C GLY A 248 6.15 -9.98 10.01
N PHE A 249 5.30 -9.54 9.08
CA PHE A 249 5.15 -8.14 8.70
C PHE A 249 3.79 -7.89 8.01
N PRO A 250 3.25 -6.66 8.09
CA PRO A 250 2.07 -6.28 7.33
C PRO A 250 2.42 -6.18 5.83
N VAL A 251 1.52 -6.62 4.95
CA VAL A 251 1.67 -6.50 3.50
C VAL A 251 0.78 -5.40 2.95
N SER A 252 -0.48 -5.34 3.38
CA SER A 252 -1.39 -4.23 3.04
C SER A 252 -2.26 -3.89 4.25
N PRO A 253 -2.75 -2.65 4.37
CA PRO A 253 -3.61 -2.25 5.47
C PRO A 253 -4.97 -2.94 5.42
N GLY A 254 -5.67 -2.93 6.56
CA GLY A 254 -7.07 -3.29 6.68
C GLY A 254 -7.93 -2.06 7.01
N PHE A 255 -9.24 -2.19 6.83
CA PHE A 255 -10.19 -1.10 7.07
C PHE A 255 -11.44 -1.60 7.76
N LYS A 256 -11.93 -0.83 8.73
CA LYS A 256 -13.25 -1.02 9.34
C LYS A 256 -14.20 0.06 8.85
N LEU A 257 -15.25 -0.34 8.14
CA LEU A 257 -16.25 0.58 7.59
C LEU A 257 -17.29 0.95 8.66
N GLY A 258 -18.00 2.06 8.42
CA GLY A 258 -19.01 2.59 9.36
C GLY A 258 -20.16 1.63 9.67
N ASN A 259 -20.46 0.70 8.78
CA ASN A 259 -21.47 -0.34 9.00
C ASN A 259 -20.94 -1.59 9.75
N GLY A 260 -19.67 -1.57 10.18
CA GLY A 260 -19.02 -2.67 10.88
C GLY A 260 -18.35 -3.71 9.97
N SER A 261 -18.45 -3.59 8.64
CA SER A 261 -17.75 -4.49 7.70
C SER A 261 -16.24 -4.32 7.81
N ILE A 262 -15.51 -5.42 7.63
CA ILE A 262 -14.05 -5.47 7.76
C ILE A 262 -13.43 -5.85 6.42
N ILE A 263 -12.58 -4.97 5.91
CA ILE A 263 -11.60 -5.26 4.87
C ILE A 263 -10.34 -5.73 5.59
N LYS A 264 -9.95 -6.98 5.35
CA LYS A 264 -8.86 -7.60 6.11
C LYS A 264 -7.51 -7.01 5.72
N ALA A 265 -6.65 -6.81 6.71
CA ALA A 265 -5.25 -6.54 6.46
C ALA A 265 -4.58 -7.80 5.89
N ARG A 266 -3.74 -7.63 4.85
CA ARG A 266 -2.94 -8.74 4.33
C ARG A 266 -1.66 -8.83 5.13
N VAL A 267 -1.35 -10.02 5.61
CA VAL A 267 -0.18 -10.24 6.47
C VAL A 267 0.68 -11.40 6.00
N TYR A 268 1.99 -11.25 6.16
CA TYR A 268 2.93 -12.34 6.06
C TYR A 268 3.06 -13.01 7.43
N LEU A 269 2.90 -14.33 7.50
CA LEU A 269 2.92 -15.07 8.76
C LEU A 269 4.24 -15.82 8.96
N VAL A 270 4.69 -15.94 10.20
CA VAL A 270 5.84 -16.75 10.58
C VAL A 270 5.49 -17.62 11.80
N PRO A 271 6.13 -18.78 11.98
CA PRO A 271 5.95 -19.56 13.20
C PRO A 271 6.26 -18.73 14.45
N LYS A 272 5.42 -18.86 15.47
CA LYS A 272 5.68 -18.31 16.80
C LYS A 272 6.79 -19.14 17.44
N ASN A 273 7.89 -18.49 17.83
CA ASN A 273 8.97 -19.11 18.59
C ASN A 273 8.50 -19.52 20.00
#